data_AF-A0A965AN75-F1
#
_entry.id   AF-A0A965AN75-F1
#
_cell.length_a   1.000
_cell.length_b   1.000
_cell.length_c   1.000
_cell.angle_alpha   90.00
_cell.angle_beta   90.00
_cell.angle_gamma   90.00
#
_symmetry.space_group_name_H-M   'P 1'
#
loop_
_entity.id
_entity.type
_entity.pdbx_description
1 polymer ?
#
loop_
_entity_poly.entity_id
_entity_poly.type
_entity_poly.pdbx_seq_one_letter_code
_entity_poly.pdbx_strand_id
1 'polypeptide(L)'
;MTRKANQPFVRNAWYIAAWAEEIDNGLLARTIMNEPIVIYRDADGNVGALEDRCCHRGAPLTHGAVTDVGLQCGYHGLTFDTKGNCVDIPGQKNIPPQAHVRHFPLVERNQILWIWMGDPALADESQIVDYPYHDDPVKWPHRKAMFQIKSNYMLMIDNLMDLTHLGYVHGRTIGGNPLQHVGADMDSHKTEKGAYFIRWMLEHDPPPTYQKGGKFTGKVDR
;
A
#
# COMPACT_ATOMS: atom_id res chain seq x y z
N MET A 1 -20.46 -3.48 15.93
CA MET A 1 -19.16 -2.80 16.13
C MET A 1 -19.40 -1.30 16.20
N THR A 2 -19.01 -0.66 17.30
CA THR A 2 -19.33 0.76 17.57
C THR A 2 -18.62 1.70 16.60
N ARG A 3 -19.28 2.81 16.20
CA ARG A 3 -18.76 3.86 15.29
C ARG A 3 -17.37 4.40 15.66
N LYS A 4 -16.92 4.24 16.91
CA LYS A 4 -15.57 4.60 17.38
C LYS A 4 -14.43 3.74 16.81
N ALA A 5 -14.68 2.50 16.38
CA ALA A 5 -13.62 1.67 15.77
C ALA A 5 -13.20 2.19 14.38
N ASN A 6 -14.04 3.03 13.75
CA ASN A 6 -13.83 3.56 12.40
C ASN A 6 -13.36 5.03 12.40
N GLN A 7 -13.00 5.60 13.55
CA GLN A 7 -12.36 6.92 13.64
C GLN A 7 -11.34 6.98 14.77
N PRO A 8 -10.15 7.56 14.55
CA PRO A 8 -9.68 8.21 13.32
C PRO A 8 -8.71 7.34 12.51
N PHE A 9 -8.75 7.46 11.17
CA PHE A 9 -7.60 7.04 10.34
C PHE A 9 -6.37 7.87 10.73
N VAL A 10 -5.19 7.25 10.76
CA VAL A 10 -3.92 7.97 10.94
C VAL A 10 -3.54 8.57 9.59
N ARG A 11 -3.90 9.84 9.36
CA ARG A 11 -3.72 10.45 8.04
C ARG A 11 -2.30 10.90 7.74
N ASN A 12 -1.58 11.35 8.77
CA ASN A 12 -0.20 11.83 8.66
C ASN A 12 0.78 10.64 8.77
N ALA A 13 0.70 9.74 7.80
CA ALA A 13 1.59 8.60 7.64
C ALA A 13 1.60 8.13 6.18
N TRP A 14 2.68 7.48 5.76
CA TRP A 14 2.77 6.85 4.44
C TRP A 14 2.04 5.49 4.42
N TYR A 15 1.28 5.27 3.36
CA TYR A 15 0.58 4.01 3.10
C TYR A 15 0.94 3.47 1.72
N ILE A 16 0.90 2.14 1.58
CA ILE A 16 0.98 1.49 0.26
C ILE A 16 -0.36 1.73 -0.45
N ALA A 17 -0.34 2.46 -1.56
CA ALA A 17 -1.52 2.73 -2.39
C ALA A 17 -1.73 1.64 -3.45
N ALA A 18 -0.64 1.19 -4.06
CA ALA A 18 -0.59 0.20 -5.12
C ALA A 18 0.86 -0.28 -5.33
N TRP A 19 1.00 -1.39 -6.04
CA TRP A 19 2.26 -1.76 -6.68
C TRP A 19 2.48 -0.89 -7.93
N ALA A 20 3.73 -0.57 -8.23
CA ALA A 20 4.09 0.27 -9.38
C ALA A 20 3.53 -0.26 -10.72
N GLU A 21 3.57 -1.59 -10.91
CA GLU A 21 3.09 -2.26 -12.12
C GLU A 21 1.57 -2.16 -12.33
N GLU A 22 0.79 -1.82 -11.29
CA GLU A 22 -0.67 -1.70 -11.41
C GLU A 22 -1.11 -0.51 -12.28
N ILE A 23 -0.21 0.46 -12.53
CA ILE A 23 -0.47 1.62 -13.39
C ILE A 23 0.24 1.54 -14.74
N ASP A 24 0.90 0.41 -15.08
CA ASP A 24 1.56 0.22 -16.39
C ASP A 24 0.56 0.29 -17.56
N ASN A 25 -0.72 0.02 -17.30
CA ASN A 25 -1.80 0.11 -18.28
C ASN A 25 -2.50 1.49 -18.28
N GLY A 26 -1.88 2.52 -17.70
CA GLY A 26 -2.32 3.92 -17.77
C GLY A 26 -2.64 4.53 -16.41
N LEU A 27 -3.77 4.14 -15.83
CA LEU A 27 -4.24 4.68 -14.55
C LEU A 27 -4.95 3.62 -13.68
N LEU A 28 -5.06 3.91 -12.40
CA LEU A 28 -5.69 3.05 -11.41
C LEU A 28 -6.61 3.86 -10.49
N ALA A 29 -7.86 3.42 -10.36
CA ALA A 29 -8.77 3.92 -9.32
C ALA A 29 -8.57 3.16 -8.00
N ARG A 30 -8.47 3.91 -6.90
CA ARG A 30 -8.42 3.40 -5.54
C ARG A 30 -9.28 4.25 -4.61
N THR A 31 -9.84 3.64 -3.57
CA THR A 31 -10.43 4.37 -2.46
C THR A 31 -9.58 4.16 -1.23
N ILE A 32 -9.03 5.25 -0.69
CA ILE A 32 -8.16 5.22 0.49
C ILE A 32 -8.77 6.17 1.52
N MET A 33 -8.98 5.68 2.75
CA MET A 33 -9.61 6.46 3.83
C MET A 33 -10.98 7.08 3.44
N ASN A 34 -11.75 6.36 2.62
CA ASN A 34 -13.03 6.78 2.02
C ASN A 34 -12.94 7.91 0.99
N GLU A 35 -11.75 8.26 0.50
CA GLU A 35 -11.56 9.23 -0.58
C GLU A 35 -11.26 8.50 -1.90
N PRO A 36 -12.00 8.82 -2.99
CA PRO A 36 -11.72 8.25 -4.31
C PRO A 36 -10.52 8.97 -4.94
N ILE A 37 -9.57 8.17 -5.43
CA ILE A 37 -8.27 8.62 -5.93
C ILE A 37 -8.02 7.95 -7.27
N VAL A 38 -7.52 8.74 -8.23
CA VAL A 38 -6.92 8.24 -9.46
C VAL A 38 -5.41 8.34 -9.34
N ILE A 39 -4.71 7.24 -9.62
CA ILE A 39 -3.26 7.16 -9.63
C ILE A 39 -2.82 6.90 -11.07
N TYR A 40 -1.83 7.62 -11.56
CA TYR A 40 -1.34 7.47 -12.93
C TYR A 40 0.15 7.79 -13.04
N ARG A 41 0.75 7.39 -14.16
CA ARG A 41 2.09 7.78 -14.56
C ARG A 41 2.00 8.70 -15.76
N ASP A 42 2.65 9.86 -15.72
CA ASP A 42 2.71 10.77 -16.87
C ASP A 42 3.72 10.27 -17.93
N ALA A 43 3.79 10.98 -19.06
CA ALA A 43 4.67 10.61 -20.17
C ALA A 43 6.18 10.74 -19.84
N ASP A 44 6.53 11.54 -18.83
CA ASP A 44 7.90 11.70 -18.33
C ASP A 44 8.26 10.63 -17.29
N GLY A 45 7.31 9.75 -16.95
CA GLY A 45 7.48 8.67 -15.99
C GLY A 45 7.19 9.06 -14.53
N ASN A 46 6.79 10.30 -14.25
CA ASN A 46 6.44 10.72 -12.90
C ASN A 46 5.08 10.16 -12.49
N VAL A 47 4.93 9.84 -11.20
CA VAL A 47 3.68 9.32 -10.66
C VAL A 47 2.86 10.43 -10.01
N GLY A 48 1.54 10.41 -10.22
CA GLY A 48 0.59 11.35 -9.62
C GLY A 48 -0.60 10.62 -8.98
N ALA A 49 -1.07 11.13 -7.84
CA ALA A 49 -2.31 10.73 -7.21
C ALA A 49 -3.23 11.94 -7.04
N LEU A 50 -4.38 11.94 -7.69
CA LEU A 50 -5.35 13.02 -7.66
C LEU A 50 -6.67 12.53 -7.07
N GLU A 51 -7.43 13.43 -6.46
CA GLU A 51 -8.84 13.17 -6.18
C GLU A 51 -9.53 12.77 -7.48
N ASP A 52 -10.29 11.67 -7.48
CA ASP A 52 -10.98 11.16 -8.66
C ASP A 52 -12.25 11.98 -8.96
N ARG A 53 -12.07 13.29 -9.14
CA ARG A 53 -13.15 14.26 -9.30
C ARG A 53 -12.64 15.51 -10.01
N CYS A 54 -12.99 15.66 -11.28
CA CYS A 54 -12.66 16.83 -12.09
C CYS A 54 -13.24 18.12 -11.49
N CYS A 55 -12.43 19.18 -11.39
CA CYS A 55 -12.83 20.46 -10.81
C CYS A 55 -13.93 21.19 -11.61
N HIS A 56 -14.13 20.84 -12.89
CA HIS A 56 -15.14 21.48 -13.73
C HIS A 56 -16.58 21.08 -13.34
N ARG A 57 -16.91 19.78 -13.39
CA ARG A 57 -18.26 19.26 -13.12
C ARG A 57 -18.30 17.98 -12.29
N GLY A 58 -17.19 17.63 -11.64
CA GLY A 58 -17.12 16.48 -10.74
C GLY A 58 -17.12 15.12 -11.43
N ALA A 59 -16.87 15.06 -12.74
CA ALA A 59 -16.71 13.78 -13.43
C ALA A 59 -15.47 13.03 -12.87
N PRO A 60 -15.57 11.71 -12.65
CA PRO A 60 -14.40 10.91 -12.28
C PRO A 60 -13.33 11.00 -13.35
N LEU A 61 -12.10 11.29 -12.93
CA LEU A 61 -10.93 11.34 -13.80
C LEU A 61 -10.48 9.93 -14.24
N THR A 62 -10.85 8.88 -13.49
CA THR A 62 -10.59 7.48 -13.88
C THR A 62 -11.29 7.06 -15.17
N HIS A 63 -12.27 7.83 -15.65
CA HIS A 63 -12.89 7.63 -16.97
C HIS A 63 -12.24 8.46 -18.07
N GLY A 64 -11.12 9.11 -17.76
CA GLY A 64 -10.27 9.82 -18.70
C GLY A 64 -9.18 8.95 -19.30
N ALA A 65 -8.11 9.61 -19.76
CA ALA A 65 -6.93 8.97 -20.31
C ALA A 65 -5.66 9.73 -19.93
N VAL A 66 -4.58 8.99 -19.72
CA VAL A 66 -3.24 9.59 -19.68
C VAL A 66 -2.86 9.98 -21.10
N THR A 67 -2.40 11.20 -21.27
CA THR A 67 -1.92 11.78 -22.52
C THR A 67 -0.48 12.25 -22.34
N ASP A 68 0.17 12.66 -23.42
CA ASP A 68 1.53 13.23 -23.39
C ASP A 68 1.63 14.50 -22.51
N VAL A 69 0.50 15.15 -22.21
CA VAL A 69 0.43 16.40 -21.44
C VAL A 69 -0.02 16.17 -19.99
N GLY A 70 -0.59 15.00 -19.67
CA GLY A 70 -1.11 14.68 -18.34
C GLY A 70 -2.41 13.88 -18.38
N LEU A 71 -3.12 13.83 -17.25
CA LEU A 71 -4.39 13.11 -17.13
C LEU A 71 -5.55 13.95 -17.66
N GLN A 72 -6.05 13.59 -18.84
CA GLN A 72 -7.18 14.24 -19.50
C GLN A 72 -8.51 13.67 -18.98
N CYS A 73 -9.40 14.54 -18.50
CA CYS A 73 -10.74 14.18 -18.08
C CYS A 73 -11.61 13.76 -19.28
N GLY A 74 -12.21 12.57 -19.20
CA GLY A 74 -13.06 12.02 -20.26
C GLY A 74 -14.39 12.73 -20.52
N TYR A 75 -14.71 13.81 -19.77
CA TYR A 75 -15.96 14.54 -19.98
C TYR A 75 -15.79 15.75 -20.93
N HIS A 76 -14.96 16.72 -20.57
CA HIS A 76 -14.74 17.95 -21.35
C HIS A 76 -13.27 18.21 -21.69
N GLY A 77 -12.39 17.22 -21.45
CA GLY A 77 -11.00 17.26 -21.89
C GLY A 77 -10.06 18.15 -21.08
N LEU A 78 -10.45 18.65 -19.90
CA LEU A 78 -9.48 19.32 -19.01
C LEU A 78 -8.36 18.34 -18.66
N THR A 79 -7.11 18.77 -18.79
CA THR A 79 -5.94 17.95 -18.53
C THR A 79 -5.22 18.44 -17.29
N PHE A 80 -4.79 17.52 -16.43
CA PHE A 80 -4.14 17.81 -15.15
C PHE A 80 -2.76 17.18 -15.06
N ASP A 81 -1.79 17.90 -14.47
CA ASP A 81 -0.45 17.37 -14.16
C ASP A 81 -0.45 16.49 -12.89
N THR A 82 0.70 15.94 -12.53
CA THR A 82 0.85 15.04 -11.37
C THR A 82 0.66 15.75 -10.01
N LYS A 83 0.63 17.08 -10.00
CA LYS A 83 0.33 17.93 -8.83
C LYS A 83 -1.10 18.48 -8.86
N GLY A 84 -1.91 18.05 -9.83
CA GLY A 84 -3.32 18.38 -9.96
C GLY A 84 -3.58 19.76 -10.56
N ASN A 85 -2.56 20.47 -11.06
CA ASN A 85 -2.78 21.73 -11.76
C ASN A 85 -3.41 21.43 -13.13
N CYS A 86 -4.42 22.20 -13.53
CA CYS A 86 -4.90 22.12 -14.91
C CYS A 86 -3.84 22.75 -15.83
N VAL A 87 -3.41 21.98 -16.83
CA VAL A 87 -2.35 22.37 -17.79
C VAL A 87 -2.88 22.57 -19.20
N ASP A 88 -4.09 22.07 -19.49
CA ASP A 88 -4.77 22.30 -20.77
C ASP A 88 -6.29 22.33 -20.60
N ILE A 89 -6.94 23.23 -21.35
CA ILE A 89 -8.40 23.32 -21.49
C ILE A 89 -8.70 23.45 -22.99
N PRO A 90 -9.35 22.45 -23.61
CA PRO A 90 -9.66 22.49 -25.03
C PRO A 90 -10.42 23.77 -25.43
N GLY A 91 -9.89 24.50 -26.41
CA GLY A 91 -10.49 25.72 -26.93
C GLY A 91 -10.36 26.96 -26.03
N GLN A 92 -9.62 26.88 -24.92
CA GLN A 92 -9.43 28.00 -24.00
C GLN A 92 -7.94 28.23 -23.68
N LYS A 93 -7.41 29.36 -24.17
CA LYS A 93 -5.99 29.71 -23.97
C LYS A 93 -5.63 30.05 -22.52
N ASN A 94 -6.55 30.67 -21.79
CA ASN A 94 -6.31 31.14 -20.42
C ASN A 94 -6.86 30.13 -19.41
N ILE A 95 -5.98 29.51 -18.62
CA ILE A 95 -6.38 28.57 -17.57
C ILE A 95 -6.67 29.38 -16.27
N PRO A 96 -7.87 29.26 -15.68
CA PRO A 96 -8.16 29.94 -14.41
C PRO A 96 -7.26 29.40 -13.29
N PRO A 97 -6.74 30.24 -12.39
CA PRO A 97 -5.90 29.78 -11.26
C PRO A 97 -6.60 28.76 -10.35
N GLN A 98 -7.93 28.76 -10.31
CA GLN A 98 -8.74 27.83 -9.52
C GLN A 98 -8.97 26.48 -10.23
N ALA A 99 -8.54 26.31 -11.48
CA ALA A 99 -8.64 25.06 -12.20
C ALA A 99 -7.55 24.10 -11.72
N HIS A 100 -7.81 23.44 -10.60
CA HIS A 100 -6.95 22.39 -10.08
C HIS A 100 -7.80 21.33 -9.37
N VAL A 101 -7.25 20.12 -9.31
CA VAL A 101 -7.78 19.00 -8.54
C VAL A 101 -6.85 18.77 -7.36
N ARG A 102 -7.40 18.36 -6.22
CA ARG A 102 -6.58 18.03 -5.06
C ARG A 102 -5.63 16.88 -5.42
N HIS A 103 -4.34 17.06 -5.16
CA HIS A 103 -3.36 15.99 -5.24
C HIS A 103 -3.00 15.46 -3.86
N PHE A 104 -2.46 14.25 -3.84
CA PHE A 104 -1.89 13.59 -2.67
C PHE A 104 -0.40 13.36 -2.93
N PRO A 105 0.51 13.67 -1.98
CA PRO A 105 1.91 13.30 -2.14
C PRO A 105 2.03 11.80 -2.42
N LEU A 106 2.72 11.48 -3.50
CA LEU A 106 2.90 10.13 -4.00
C LEU A 106 4.38 9.94 -4.33
N VAL A 107 4.96 8.86 -3.85
CA VAL A 107 6.36 8.49 -4.08
C VAL A 107 6.40 7.06 -4.58
N GLU A 108 7.11 6.85 -5.69
CA GLU A 108 7.45 5.51 -6.13
C GLU A 108 8.81 5.10 -5.55
N ARG A 109 8.84 4.01 -4.78
CA ARG A 109 10.07 3.46 -4.19
C ARG A 109 9.91 1.97 -3.95
N ASN A 110 10.94 1.18 -4.27
CA ASN A 110 10.94 -0.27 -4.08
C ASN A 110 9.74 -0.97 -4.75
N GLN A 111 9.41 -0.53 -5.97
CA GLN A 111 8.27 -0.99 -6.77
C GLN A 111 6.89 -0.78 -6.12
N ILE A 112 6.81 0.13 -5.15
CA ILE A 112 5.60 0.48 -4.41
C ILE A 112 5.26 1.95 -4.65
N LEU A 113 3.97 2.23 -4.84
CA LEU A 113 3.43 3.59 -4.83
C LEU A 113 2.98 3.93 -3.40
N TRP A 114 3.76 4.76 -2.73
CA TRP A 114 3.52 5.26 -1.38
C TRP A 114 2.71 6.55 -1.44
N ILE A 115 1.59 6.60 -0.72
CA ILE A 115 0.70 7.78 -0.68
C ILE A 115 0.61 8.36 0.73
N TRP A 116 0.54 9.69 0.80
CA TRP A 116 0.26 10.43 2.03
C TRP A 116 -1.14 11.06 1.97
N MET A 117 -2.01 10.69 2.91
CA MET A 117 -3.41 11.14 2.94
C MET A 117 -3.64 12.36 3.84
N GLY A 118 -2.63 12.77 4.59
CA GLY A 118 -2.67 13.83 5.59
C GLY A 118 -2.37 15.22 5.04
N ASP A 119 -1.78 16.05 5.89
CA ASP A 119 -1.25 17.37 5.50
C ASP A 119 -0.01 17.18 4.60
N PRO A 120 -0.03 17.61 3.32
CA PRO A 120 1.11 17.46 2.43
C PRO A 120 2.41 18.11 2.94
N ALA A 121 2.32 19.15 3.78
CA ALA A 121 3.49 19.81 4.36
C ALA A 121 4.24 18.93 5.37
N LEU A 122 3.60 17.86 5.86
CA LEU A 122 4.18 16.90 6.81
C LEU A 122 4.65 15.60 6.14
N ALA A 123 4.50 15.47 4.82
CA ALA A 123 4.84 14.26 4.06
C ALA A 123 6.36 14.11 3.87
N ASP A 124 7.05 13.72 4.95
CA ASP A 124 8.49 13.48 4.95
C ASP A 124 8.82 12.11 4.35
N GLU A 125 9.43 12.12 3.17
CA GLU A 125 9.83 10.92 2.42
C GLU A 125 10.86 10.03 3.15
N SER A 126 11.58 10.56 4.14
CA SER A 126 12.51 9.78 4.96
C SER A 126 11.80 8.81 5.92
N GLN A 127 10.49 8.99 6.10
CA GLN A 127 9.65 8.13 6.94
C GLN A 127 9.08 6.92 6.19
N ILE A 128 9.26 6.85 4.87
CA ILE A 128 8.88 5.68 4.06
C ILE A 128 9.75 4.50 4.49
N VAL A 129 9.10 3.37 4.79
CA VAL A 129 9.79 2.11 5.11
C VAL A 129 10.52 1.61 3.87
N ASP A 130 11.80 1.29 4.01
CA ASP A 130 12.65 0.83 2.92
C ASP A 130 12.53 -0.68 2.70
N TYR A 131 12.35 -1.09 1.44
CA TYR A 131 12.28 -2.49 1.00
C TYR A 131 13.29 -2.74 -0.13
N PRO A 132 14.60 -2.64 0.13
CA PRO A 132 15.63 -2.65 -0.93
C PRO A 132 15.67 -3.97 -1.71
N TYR A 133 15.14 -5.05 -1.13
CA TYR A 133 15.05 -6.37 -1.75
C TYR A 133 14.09 -6.41 -2.94
N HIS A 134 13.12 -5.50 -3.04
CA HIS A 134 12.22 -5.49 -4.19
C HIS A 134 12.95 -5.11 -5.48
N ASP A 135 13.96 -4.24 -5.41
CA ASP A 135 14.65 -3.70 -6.59
C ASP A 135 15.75 -4.62 -7.14
N ASP A 136 16.00 -5.77 -6.52
CA ASP A 136 16.90 -6.81 -7.02
C ASP A 136 16.17 -8.17 -7.08
N PRO A 137 15.24 -8.37 -8.03
CA PRO A 137 14.46 -9.60 -8.13
C PRO A 137 15.30 -10.81 -8.57
N VAL A 138 16.50 -10.59 -9.13
CA VAL A 138 17.43 -11.67 -9.49
C VAL A 138 17.99 -12.31 -8.23
N LYS A 139 18.40 -11.49 -7.25
CA LYS A 139 18.88 -11.98 -5.96
C LYS A 139 17.75 -12.31 -4.99
N TRP A 140 16.65 -11.55 -5.04
CA TRP A 140 15.52 -11.62 -4.12
C TRP A 140 14.19 -11.76 -4.88
N PRO A 141 13.95 -12.94 -5.48
CA PRO A 141 12.71 -13.19 -6.20
C PRO A 141 11.52 -13.11 -5.24
N HIS A 142 10.49 -12.36 -5.63
CA HIS A 142 9.29 -12.15 -4.83
C HIS A 142 8.03 -12.21 -5.69
N ARG A 143 6.88 -12.31 -5.02
CA ARG A 143 5.56 -12.23 -5.64
C ARG A 143 4.71 -11.22 -4.87
N LYS A 144 3.91 -10.47 -5.61
CA LYS A 144 3.02 -9.44 -5.10
C LYS A 144 1.57 -9.91 -5.24
N ALA A 145 0.72 -9.49 -4.33
CA ALA A 145 -0.71 -9.70 -4.41
C ALA A 145 -1.44 -8.59 -3.67
N MET A 146 -2.72 -8.41 -4.00
CA MET A 146 -3.63 -7.51 -3.28
C MET A 146 -4.90 -8.31 -2.93
N PHE A 147 -5.30 -8.26 -1.67
CA PHE A 147 -6.50 -8.92 -1.18
C PHE A 147 -7.42 -7.89 -0.53
N GLN A 148 -8.64 -7.76 -1.07
CA GLN A 148 -9.67 -6.96 -0.43
C GLN A 148 -10.26 -7.73 0.75
N ILE A 149 -10.10 -7.18 1.95
CA ILE A 149 -10.62 -7.77 3.18
C ILE A 149 -11.71 -6.84 3.73
N LYS A 150 -12.92 -7.38 3.90
CA LYS A 150 -14.09 -6.63 4.39
C LYS A 150 -14.05 -6.51 5.92
N SER A 151 -13.00 -5.90 6.45
CA SER A 151 -12.80 -5.69 7.90
C SER A 151 -12.17 -4.33 8.17
N ASN A 152 -12.18 -3.92 9.45
CA ASN A 152 -11.35 -2.81 9.88
C ASN A 152 -9.86 -3.21 9.78
N TYR A 153 -8.99 -2.30 9.33
CA TYR A 153 -7.56 -2.58 9.14
C TYR A 153 -6.84 -2.94 10.44
N MET A 154 -7.31 -2.45 11.59
CA MET A 154 -6.72 -2.77 12.89
C MET A 154 -6.82 -4.27 13.20
N LEU A 155 -7.87 -4.95 12.73
CA LEU A 155 -7.99 -6.41 12.91
C LEU A 155 -6.91 -7.18 12.13
N MET A 156 -6.42 -6.61 11.02
CA MET A 156 -5.29 -7.18 10.29
C MET A 156 -3.97 -6.93 11.02
N ILE A 157 -3.81 -5.75 11.63
CA ILE A 157 -2.64 -5.47 12.49
C ILE A 157 -2.63 -6.45 13.67
N ASP A 158 -3.75 -6.62 14.37
CA ASP A 158 -3.87 -7.58 15.47
C ASP A 158 -3.54 -9.01 15.00
N ASN A 159 -4.08 -9.43 13.85
CA ASN A 159 -3.80 -10.75 13.28
C ASN A 159 -2.32 -10.96 12.95
N LEU A 160 -1.66 -9.98 12.33
CA LEU A 160 -0.24 -10.07 11.95
C LEU A 160 0.70 -10.01 13.16
N MET A 161 0.29 -9.32 14.23
CA MET A 161 1.08 -9.17 15.46
C MET A 161 0.83 -10.30 16.47
N ASP A 162 -0.20 -11.13 16.29
CA ASP A 162 -0.45 -12.32 17.12
C ASP A 162 0.05 -13.58 16.42
N LEU A 163 1.13 -14.19 16.90
CA LEU A 163 1.61 -15.44 16.32
C LEU A 163 0.99 -16.71 16.93
N THR A 164 0.09 -16.60 17.91
CA THR A 164 -0.54 -17.76 18.55
C THR A 164 -1.55 -18.43 17.63
N HIS A 165 -2.19 -17.67 16.74
CA HIS A 165 -3.16 -18.21 15.76
C HIS A 165 -2.52 -19.15 14.73
N LEU A 166 -1.19 -19.13 14.55
CA LEU A 166 -0.50 -19.94 13.54
C LEU A 166 -0.76 -21.44 13.70
N GLY A 167 -0.76 -21.95 14.94
CA GLY A 167 -1.04 -23.37 15.19
C GLY A 167 -2.43 -23.81 14.78
N TYR A 168 -3.40 -22.88 14.76
CA TYR A 168 -4.80 -23.18 14.53
C TYR A 168 -5.23 -22.86 13.10
N VAL A 169 -5.05 -21.62 12.65
CA VAL A 169 -5.42 -21.15 11.31
C VAL A 169 -4.44 -21.69 10.26
N HIS A 170 -3.16 -21.77 10.61
CA HIS A 170 -2.07 -22.17 9.71
C HIS A 170 -1.49 -23.56 10.06
N GLY A 171 -2.24 -24.40 10.78
CA GLY A 171 -1.74 -25.71 11.24
C GLY A 171 -1.27 -26.64 10.12
N ARG A 172 -1.84 -26.51 8.91
CA ARG A 172 -1.46 -27.30 7.72
C ARG A 172 -0.45 -26.60 6.80
N THR A 173 0.04 -25.41 7.16
CA THR A 173 0.94 -24.60 6.34
C THR A 173 2.18 -24.18 7.12
N ILE A 174 2.18 -22.99 7.72
CA ILE A 174 3.36 -22.37 8.36
C ILE A 174 3.36 -22.52 9.89
N GLY A 175 2.23 -22.87 10.49
CA GLY A 175 2.12 -23.08 11.92
C GLY A 175 2.64 -24.43 12.34
N GLY A 176 1.91 -25.49 11.98
CA GLY A 176 2.16 -26.84 12.48
C GLY A 176 1.40 -27.09 13.78
N ASN A 177 2.08 -27.57 14.82
CA ASN A 177 1.45 -27.99 16.08
C ASN A 177 1.19 -26.79 17.02
N PRO A 178 -0.07 -26.54 17.46
CA PRO A 178 -0.40 -25.46 18.39
C PRO A 178 0.40 -25.44 19.70
N LEU A 179 0.68 -26.61 20.29
CA LEU A 179 1.38 -26.68 21.57
C LEU A 179 2.81 -26.12 21.48
N GLN A 180 3.43 -26.23 20.30
CA GLN A 180 4.76 -25.69 20.05
C GLN A 180 4.74 -24.15 20.02
N HIS A 181 3.62 -23.54 19.61
CA HIS A 181 3.49 -22.08 19.60
C HIS A 181 3.19 -21.48 20.98
N VAL A 182 2.44 -22.20 21.82
CA VAL A 182 2.05 -21.73 23.16
C VAL A 182 3.21 -21.80 24.14
N GLY A 183 4.08 -22.81 24.01
CA GLY A 183 5.26 -22.99 24.87
C GLY A 183 6.52 -22.26 24.40
N ALA A 184 6.44 -21.45 23.35
CA ALA A 184 7.59 -20.77 22.77
C ALA A 184 8.04 -19.58 23.64
N ASP A 185 9.35 -19.42 23.79
CA ASP A 185 9.93 -18.28 24.50
C ASP A 185 9.75 -17.01 23.67
N MET A 186 9.16 -15.99 24.28
CA MET A 186 8.86 -14.72 23.62
C MET A 186 9.59 -13.58 24.32
N ASP A 187 10.45 -12.90 23.57
CA ASP A 187 11.20 -11.74 24.01
C ASP A 187 10.62 -10.47 23.34
N SER A 188 10.07 -9.57 24.14
CA SER A 188 9.29 -8.42 23.66
C SER A 188 10.00 -7.11 23.95
N HIS A 189 10.13 -6.27 22.92
CA HIS A 189 10.87 -5.01 22.97
C HIS A 189 10.01 -3.86 22.52
N LYS A 190 9.93 -2.82 23.34
CA LYS A 190 9.31 -1.55 22.96
C LYS A 190 10.35 -0.65 22.32
N THR A 191 9.96 0.05 21.25
CA THR A 191 10.76 1.10 20.62
C THR A 191 10.08 2.46 20.83
N GLU A 192 10.74 3.55 20.44
CA GLU A 192 10.16 4.89 20.52
C GLU A 192 8.85 5.00 19.72
N LYS A 193 8.78 4.32 18.56
CA LYS A 193 7.68 4.41 17.60
C LYS A 193 6.86 3.12 17.45
N GLY A 194 7.11 2.09 18.26
CA GLY A 194 6.44 0.80 18.11
C GLY A 194 6.93 -0.28 19.06
N ALA A 195 6.86 -1.53 18.60
CA ALA A 195 7.37 -2.69 19.31
C ALA A 195 7.77 -3.77 18.30
N TYR A 196 8.71 -4.63 18.68
CA TYR A 196 8.98 -5.89 18.02
C TYR A 196 9.07 -6.99 19.06
N PHE A 197 8.88 -8.23 18.64
CA PHE A 197 9.07 -9.39 19.50
C PHE A 197 9.78 -10.48 18.73
N ILE A 198 10.62 -11.23 19.43
CA ILE A 198 11.31 -12.40 18.92
C ILE A 198 10.69 -13.60 19.62
N ARG A 199 10.27 -14.59 18.84
CA ARG A 199 9.73 -15.84 19.38
C ARG A 199 10.61 -16.99 18.95
N TRP A 200 11.32 -17.57 19.90
CA TRP A 200 12.20 -18.71 19.66
C TRP A 200 11.42 -20.02 19.81
N MET A 201 11.46 -20.84 18.77
CA MET A 201 10.90 -22.18 18.73
C MET A 201 12.06 -23.16 18.47
N LEU A 202 12.65 -23.69 19.54
CA LEU A 202 13.81 -24.57 19.47
C LEU A 202 13.41 -26.05 19.38
N GLU A 203 14.18 -26.84 18.63
CA GLU A 203 14.04 -28.29 18.57
C GLU A 203 12.63 -28.79 18.18
N HIS A 204 12.01 -28.11 17.20
CA HIS A 204 10.67 -28.44 16.70
C HIS A 204 10.68 -29.09 15.32
N ASP A 205 9.60 -29.81 15.00
CA ASP A 205 9.39 -30.29 13.64
C ASP A 205 9.25 -29.11 12.68
N PRO A 206 9.88 -29.15 11.49
CA PRO A 206 9.69 -28.11 10.49
C PRO A 206 8.20 -28.01 10.11
N PRO A 207 7.67 -26.81 9.83
CA PRO A 207 6.27 -26.67 9.44
C PRO A 207 5.93 -27.41 8.15
N PRO A 208 4.66 -27.80 7.91
CA PRO A 208 4.26 -28.54 6.73
C PRO A 208 4.71 -27.93 5.38
N THR A 209 4.65 -26.61 5.22
CA THR A 209 5.12 -25.96 3.97
C THR A 209 6.63 -26.08 3.80
N TYR A 210 7.38 -26.03 4.90
CA TYR A 210 8.84 -26.10 4.91
C TYR A 210 9.30 -27.53 4.64
N GLN A 211 8.63 -28.54 5.20
CA GLN A 211 8.89 -29.94 4.89
C GLN A 211 8.69 -30.25 3.40
N LYS A 212 7.71 -29.61 2.75
CA LYS A 212 7.45 -29.78 1.31
C LYS A 212 8.50 -29.10 0.43
N GLY A 213 9.02 -27.94 0.85
CA GLY A 213 9.92 -27.12 0.04
C GLY A 213 11.41 -27.31 0.34
N GLY A 214 11.77 -27.73 1.55
CA GLY A 214 13.14 -27.87 2.02
C GLY A 214 13.55 -29.33 2.21
N LYS A 215 14.86 -29.55 2.34
CA LYS A 215 15.46 -30.87 2.59
C LYS A 215 15.83 -31.03 4.07
N PHE A 216 14.86 -30.83 4.95
CA PHE A 216 15.08 -30.96 6.39
C PHE A 216 15.18 -32.44 6.78
N THR A 217 16.21 -32.80 7.54
CA THR A 217 16.48 -34.19 7.97
C THR A 217 16.21 -34.41 9.46
N GLY A 218 15.73 -33.39 10.17
CA GLY A 218 15.50 -33.42 11.61
C GLY A 218 14.75 -32.18 12.10
N LYS A 219 14.80 -31.98 13.41
CA LYS A 219 14.23 -30.81 14.08
C LYS A 219 14.97 -29.53 13.67
N VAL A 220 14.29 -28.40 13.83
CA VAL A 220 14.79 -27.08 13.48
C VAL A 220 14.50 -26.08 14.59
N ASP A 221 15.36 -25.07 14.64
CA ASP A 221 15.14 -23.84 15.39
C ASP A 221 14.58 -22.78 14.45
N ARG A 222 13.59 -22.01 14.91
CA ARG A 222 12.99 -20.92 14.14
C ARG A 222 12.40 -19.83 15.01
#